data_AF-A0A6B3HJT9-F1
#
_entry.id   AF-A0A6B3HJT9-F1
#
_cell.length_a   1.000
_cell.length_b   1.000
_cell.length_c   1.000
_cell.angle_alpha   90.00
_cell.angle_beta   90.00
_cell.angle_gamma   90.00
#
_symmetry.space_group_name_H-M   'P 1'
#
loop_
_entity.id
_entity.type
_entity.pdbx_description
1 polymer ?
#
loop_
_entity_poly.entity_id
_entity_poly.type
_entity_poly.pdbx_seq_one_letter_code
_entity_poly.pdbx_strand_id
1 'polypeptide(L)' 'MDIDVKLLKGLAQDKEIPFDVLVAAIESALLIAYHRTDGSHRRARVKLDENGHVTVWAKEDPADLEEGQEPKEFDDTPS' A
#
# COMPACT_ATOMS: atom_id res chain seq x y z
N MET A 1 -2.17 6.57 -7.70
CA MET A 1 -2.28 5.46 -8.66
C MET A 1 -3.65 4.83 -8.50
N ASP A 2 -4.34 4.49 -9.59
CA ASP A 2 -5.72 3.98 -9.55
C ASP A 2 -5.85 2.65 -10.28
N ILE A 3 -6.61 1.71 -9.71
CA ILE A 3 -6.89 0.39 -10.25
C ILE A 3 -8.39 0.25 -10.45
N ASP A 4 -8.82 -0.32 -11.60
CA ASP A 4 -10.24 -0.56 -11.83
C ASP A 4 -10.78 -1.67 -10.92
N VAL A 5 -11.59 -1.27 -9.93
CA VAL A 5 -12.21 -2.18 -8.96
C VAL A 5 -13.19 -3.15 -9.61
N LYS A 6 -13.85 -2.78 -10.72
CA LYS A 6 -14.76 -3.70 -11.43
C LYS A 6 -13.97 -4.84 -12.04
N LEU A 7 -12.81 -4.54 -12.63
CA LEU A 7 -11.90 -5.55 -13.16
C LEU A 7 -11.38 -6.47 -12.05
N LEU A 8 -10.98 -5.91 -10.90
CA LEU A 8 -10.52 -6.71 -9.76
C LEU A 8 -11.61 -7.64 -9.22
N LYS A 9 -12.85 -7.16 -9.12
CA LYS A 9 -13.99 -7.98 -8.69
C LYS A 9 -14.27 -9.11 -9.69
N GLY A 10 -14.21 -8.82 -10.98
CA GLY A 10 -14.31 -9.84 -12.03
C GLY A 10 -13.21 -10.90 -11.91
N LEU A 11 -11.96 -10.47 -11.71
CA LEU A 11 -10.84 -11.38 -11.53
C LEU A 11 -10.98 -12.26 -10.28
N ALA A 12 -11.43 -11.70 -9.15
CA ALA A 12 -11.66 -12.47 -7.92
C ALA A 12 -12.72 -13.56 -8.14
N GLN A 13 -13.80 -13.22 -8.85
CA GLN A 13 -14.84 -14.17 -9.22
C GLN A 13 -14.32 -15.27 -10.16
N ASP A 14 -13.61 -14.89 -11.23
CA ASP A 14 -13.07 -15.84 -12.22
C ASP A 14 -12.03 -16.80 -11.62
N LYS A 15 -11.31 -16.35 -10.60
CA LYS A 15 -10.31 -17.15 -9.88
C LYS A 15 -10.88 -17.88 -8.66
N GLU A 16 -12.17 -17.72 -8.38
CA GLU A 16 -12.85 -18.28 -7.20
C GLU A 16 -12.12 -17.97 -5.88
N ILE A 17 -11.56 -16.76 -5.77
CA ILE A 17 -10.89 -16.28 -4.56
C ILE A 17 -11.70 -15.18 -3.88
N PRO A 18 -11.69 -15.09 -2.53
CA PRO A 18 -12.26 -13.97 -1.82
C PRO A 18 -11.62 -12.64 -2.26
N PHE A 19 -12.45 -11.61 -2.45
CA PHE A 19 -11.98 -10.31 -2.96
C PHE A 19 -10.96 -9.64 -2.03
N ASP A 20 -11.17 -9.76 -0.72
CA ASP A 20 -10.24 -9.31 0.33
C ASP A 20 -8.88 -10.00 0.25
N VAL A 21 -8.84 -11.30 -0.07
CA VAL A 21 -7.59 -12.04 -0.29
C VAL A 21 -6.84 -11.51 -1.52
N LEU A 22 -7.57 -11.22 -2.62
CA LEU A 22 -6.97 -10.63 -3.82
C LEU A 22 -6.39 -9.23 -3.51
N VAL A 23 -7.15 -8.39 -2.81
CA VAL A 23 -6.73 -7.04 -2.41
C VAL A 23 -5.45 -7.12 -1.57
N ALA A 24 -5.42 -7.96 -0.54
CA ALA A 24 -4.25 -8.13 0.31
C ALA A 24 -3.01 -8.60 -0.45
N ALA A 25 -3.18 -9.49 -1.44
CA ALA A 25 -2.10 -9.93 -2.31
C ALA A 25 -1.56 -8.79 -3.20
N ILE A 26 -2.44 -7.94 -3.73
CA ILE A 26 -2.07 -6.78 -4.53
C ILE A 26 -1.33 -5.75 -3.67
N GLU A 27 -1.85 -5.40 -2.49
CA GLU A 27 -1.19 -4.49 -1.55
C GLU A 27 0.22 -4.98 -1.19
N SER A 28 0.37 -6.29 -0.94
CA SER A 28 1.67 -6.91 -0.68
C SER A 28 2.62 -6.80 -1.87
N ALA A 29 2.15 -7.07 -3.08
CA ALA A 29 2.95 -6.96 -4.30
C ALA A 29 3.40 -5.51 -4.56
N LEU A 30 2.49 -4.55 -4.35
CA LEU A 30 2.79 -3.12 -4.50
C LEU A 30 3.75 -2.63 -3.42
N LEU A 31 3.67 -3.14 -2.18
CA LEU A 31 4.63 -2.82 -1.14
C LEU A 31 6.04 -3.30 -1.49
N ILE A 32 6.16 -4.50 -2.06
CA ILE A 32 7.43 -5.03 -2.57
C ILE A 32 7.97 -4.14 -3.70
N ALA A 33 7.09 -3.68 -4.59
CA ALA A 33 7.48 -2.78 -5.67
C ALA A 33 7.97 -1.43 -5.13
N TYR A 34 7.26 -0.84 -4.18
CA TYR A 34 7.66 0.38 -3.48
C TYR A 34 9.04 0.24 -2.83
N HIS A 35 9.32 -0.86 -2.12
CA HIS A 35 10.64 -1.08 -1.52
C HIS A 35 11.78 -1.26 -2.52
N ARG A 36 11.49 -1.38 -3.83
CA ARG A 36 12.50 -1.40 -4.90
C ARG A 36 12.75 -0.03 -5.52
N THR A 37 11.98 0.99 -5.14
CA THR A 37 12.22 2.36 -5.61
C THR A 37 13.24 3.05 -4.69
N ASP A 38 14.07 3.90 -5.30
CA ASP A 38 14.97 4.76 -4.54
C ASP A 38 14.16 5.71 -3.65
N GLY A 39 14.65 5.95 -2.43
CA GLY A 39 13.96 6.79 -1.45
C GLY A 39 12.83 6.11 -0.69
N SER A 40 12.56 4.82 -0.92
CA SER A 40 11.52 4.10 -0.18
C SER A 40 11.80 4.00 1.33
N HIS A 41 10.75 4.15 2.13
CA HIS A 41 10.79 4.02 3.58
C HIS A 41 10.63 2.55 3.98
N ARG A 42 11.49 2.08 4.91
CA ARG A 42 11.45 0.69 5.42
C ARG A 42 10.13 0.37 6.13
N ARG A 43 9.55 1.36 6.79
CA ARG A 43 8.26 1.25 7.47
C ARG A 43 7.20 1.84 6.57
N ALA A 44 6.56 1.00 5.78
CA ALA A 44 5.46 1.42 4.92
C ALA A 44 4.40 0.34 4.84
N ARG A 45 3.18 0.74 4.53
CA ARG A 45 2.08 -0.14 4.15
C ARG A 45 1.37 0.43 2.93
N VAL A 46 0.91 -0.44 2.05
CA VAL A 46 0.07 -0.04 0.92
C VAL A 46 -1.37 -0.27 1.30
N LYS A 47 -2.24 0.67 0.90
CA LYS A 47 -3.68 0.54 1.03
C LYS A 47 -4.35 0.74 -0.32
N LEU A 48 -5.18 -0.21 -0.72
CA LEU A 48 -6.11 -0.10 -1.84
C LEU A 48 -7.50 0.18 -1.28
N ASP A 49 -8.09 1.32 -1.64
CA ASP A 49 -9.44 1.67 -1.20
C ASP A 49 -10.54 1.05 -2.09
N GLU A 50 -11.79 1.27 -1.70
CA GLU A 50 -12.96 0.76 -2.42
C GLU A 50 -13.21 1.42 -3.78
N ASN A 51 -12.59 2.58 -4.04
CA ASN A 51 -12.65 3.29 -5.31
C ASN A 51 -11.54 2.85 -6.27
N GLY A 52 -10.57 2.08 -5.77
CA GLY A 52 -9.42 1.63 -6.53
C GLY A 52 -8.19 2.51 -6.36
N HIS A 53 -8.26 3.52 -5.49
CA HIS A 53 -7.14 4.40 -5.21
C HIS A 53 -6.12 3.68 -4.34
N VAL A 54 -4.87 3.68 -4.78
CA VAL A 54 -3.74 3.13 -4.05
C VAL A 54 -2.97 4.25 -3.38
N THR A 55 -2.78 4.11 -2.08
CA THR A 55 -1.93 4.98 -1.27
C THR A 55 -0.84 4.19 -0.58
N VAL A 56 0.40 4.68 -0.65
CA VAL A 56 1.52 4.19 0.16
C VAL A 56 1.61 5.05 1.42
N TRP A 57 1.35 4.45 2.56
CA TRP A 57 1.51 5.09 3.87
C TRP A 57 2.89 4.73 4.42
N ALA A 58 3.85 5.64 4.27
CA ALA A 58 5.14 5.54 4.93
C ALA A 58 5.01 6.01 6.37
N LYS A 59 5.87 5.49 7.25
CA LYS A 59 5.95 5.86 8.66
C LYS A 59 7.36 6.32 8.99
N GLU A 60 7.45 7.42 9.74
CA GLU A 60 8.73 7.96 10.20
C GLU A 60 9.55 6.89 10.93
N ASP A 61 10.88 6.95 10.74
CA ASP A 61 11.80 6.12 11.48
C ASP A 61 11.94 6.69 12.91
N PRO A 62 11.66 5.91 13.96
CA PRO A 62 11.81 6.38 15.34
C PRO A 62 13.22 6.87 15.66
N ALA A 63 14.23 6.40 14.94
CA ALA A 63 15.62 6.83 15.13
C ALA A 63 15.85 8.29 14.69
N ASP A 64 15.02 8.83 13.82
CA ASP A 64 15.12 10.20 13.30
C ASP A 64 14.29 11.21 14.10
N LEU A 65 13.57 10.75 15.13
CA LEU A 65 12.67 11.56 15.94
C LEU A 65 13.33 12.08 17.21
N GLU A 66 12.89 13.25 17.67
CA GLU A 66 13.28 13.79 18.97
C GLU A 66 12.68 12.95 20.12
N GLU A 67 13.35 12.96 21.28
CA GLU A 67 12.90 12.21 22.46
C GLU A 67 11.47 12.64 22.86
N GLY A 68 10.56 11.67 22.90
CA GLY A 68 9.14 11.89 23.23
C GLY A 68 8.23 12.17 22.03
N GLN A 69 8.76 12.22 20.80
CA GLN A 69 7.93 12.31 19.60
C GLN A 69 7.46 10.92 19.12
N GLU A 70 6.20 10.83 18.71
CA GLU A 70 5.64 9.60 18.14
C GLU A 70 5.77 9.60 16.60
N PRO A 71 6.20 8.49 15.98
CA PRO A 71 6.32 8.40 14.53
C PRO A 71 4.95 8.45 13.87
N LYS A 72 4.80 9.33 12.88
CA LYS A 72 3.57 9.56 12.12
C LYS A 72 3.61 8.85 10.78
N GLU A 73 2.42 8.55 10.26
CA GLU A 73 2.25 8.10 8.88
C GLU A 73 2.08 9.31 7.96
N PHE A 74 2.63 9.22 6.76
CA PHE A 74 2.45 10.21 5.69
C PHE A 74 2.28 9.49 4.34
N ASP A 75 1.67 10.19 3.38
CA ASP A 75 1.51 9.70 2.02
C ASP A 75 2.85 9.84 1.28
N ASP A 76 3.39 8.71 0.85
CA ASP A 76 4.60 8.62 0.04
C ASP A 76 4.31 7.84 -1.25
N THR A 77 3.11 8.02 -1.80
CA THR A 77 2.71 7.40 -3.05
C THR A 77 3.55 7.97 -4.20
N PRO A 78 4.35 7.14 -4.90
CA PRO A 78 5.13 7.62 -6.04
C PRO A 78 4.20 8.17 -7.14
N SER A 79 4.60 9.30 -7.73
CA SER A 79 3.90 9.99 -8.82
C SER A 79 4.09 9.32 -10.17
#